data_AF-A0ABD3VK29-F1
#
_entry.id   AF-A0ABD3VK29-F1
#
_cell.length_a   1.000
_cell.length_b   1.000
_cell.length_c   1.000
_cell.angle_alpha   90.00
_cell.angle_beta   90.00
_cell.angle_gamma   90.00
#
_symmetry.space_group_name_H-M   'P 1'
#
loop_
_entity.id
_entity.type
_entity.pdbx_description
1 polymer ?
#
loop_
_entity_poly.entity_id
_entity_poly.type
_entity_poly.pdbx_seq_one_letter_code
_entity_poly.pdbx_strand_id
1 'polypeptide(L)'
;MGFMFAASICSSLGAVHDGEGEAISCQAEDGYIMTPGIPVFDSNKLYSKNPWLFSTCSVEAFKKTLANKDCVTRKPVYNEAEIDEWNKFMNKLPGQKYTYSEQCELTFGRGYAYCGVWTMY
;
A
#
# COMPACT_ATOMS: atom_id res chain seq x y z
N MET A 1 5.76 1.43 4.21
CA MET A 1 6.23 1.71 2.83
C MET A 1 5.31 1.19 1.72
N GLY A 2 4.72 -0.01 1.80
CA GLY A 2 3.90 -0.56 0.69
C GLY A 2 2.71 0.31 0.24
N PHE A 3 2.09 1.07 1.15
CA PHE A 3 0.94 1.95 0.85
C PHE A 3 1.30 3.07 -0.15
N MET A 4 2.42 3.76 0.07
CA MET A 4 2.86 4.86 -0.81
C MET A 4 3.18 4.37 -2.22
N PHE A 5 3.75 3.16 -2.33
CA PHE A 5 4.04 2.55 -3.62
C PHE A 5 2.74 2.23 -4.39
N ALA A 6 1.74 1.66 -3.71
CA ALA A 6 0.43 1.41 -4.30
C ALA A 6 -0.22 2.72 -4.80
N ALA A 7 -0.25 3.77 -3.97
CA ALA A 7 -0.78 5.07 -4.36
C ALA A 7 -0.07 5.65 -5.59
N SER A 8 1.25 5.52 -5.68
CA SER A 8 2.04 6.00 -6.82
C SER A 8 1.70 5.27 -8.13
N ILE A 9 1.47 3.96 -8.06
CA ILE A 9 1.00 3.16 -9.21
C ILE A 9 -0.40 3.59 -9.63
N CYS A 10 -1.30 3.79 -8.66
CA CYS A 10 -2.66 4.26 -8.95
C CYS A 10 -2.66 5.61 -9.67
N SER A 11 -1.82 6.56 -9.25
CA SER A 11 -1.64 7.83 -9.98
C SER A 11 -1.14 7.60 -11.41
N SER A 12 -0.22 6.66 -11.62
CA SER A 12 0.26 6.29 -12.97
C SER A 12 -0.84 5.67 -13.83
N LEU A 13 -1.88 5.09 -13.22
CA LEU A 13 -3.08 4.56 -13.87
C LEU A 13 -4.21 5.61 -13.97
N GLY A 14 -3.91 6.88 -13.70
CA GLY A 14 -4.82 8.00 -13.91
C GLY A 14 -5.78 8.29 -12.76
N ALA A 15 -5.66 7.61 -11.62
CA ALA A 15 -6.41 8.00 -10.43
C ALA A 15 -5.84 9.29 -9.84
N VAL A 16 -6.72 10.17 -9.36
CA VAL A 16 -6.37 11.33 -8.55
C VAL A 16 -6.68 11.05 -7.08
N HIS A 17 -6.30 11.96 -6.19
CA HIS A 17 -6.65 11.80 -4.78
C HIS A 17 -8.17 11.82 -4.58
N ASP A 18 -8.66 10.93 -3.71
CA ASP A 18 -10.08 10.94 -3.33
C ASP A 18 -10.43 12.28 -2.67
N GLY A 19 -11.55 12.88 -3.08
CA GLY A 19 -11.99 14.19 -2.61
C GLY A 19 -11.48 15.35 -3.46
N GLU A 20 -10.78 15.07 -4.57
CA GLU A 20 -10.23 16.09 -5.47
C GLU A 20 -10.68 15.87 -6.92
N GLY A 21 -10.87 16.97 -7.66
CA GLY A 21 -11.07 16.94 -9.12
C GLY A 21 -12.18 15.99 -9.60
N GLU A 22 -11.83 15.07 -10.50
CA GLU A 22 -12.75 14.04 -11.04
C GLU A 22 -13.18 13.01 -9.97
N ALA A 23 -12.49 12.93 -8.82
CA ALA A 23 -12.78 12.01 -7.71
C ALA A 23 -13.47 12.69 -6.51
N ILE A 24 -14.07 13.87 -6.70
CA ILE A 24 -14.78 14.63 -5.64
C ILE A 24 -15.94 13.84 -4.98
N SER A 25 -16.50 12.85 -5.68
CA SER A 25 -17.56 11.98 -5.15
C SER A 25 -17.06 10.94 -4.15
N CYS A 26 -15.78 10.57 -4.20
CA CYS A 26 -15.15 9.67 -3.22
C CYS A 26 -14.55 10.52 -2.10
N GLN A 27 -15.03 10.36 -0.86
CA GLN A 27 -14.58 11.24 0.24
C GLN A 27 -13.19 10.84 0.72
N ALA A 28 -12.33 11.82 1.01
CA ALA A 28 -10.98 11.59 1.53
C ALA A 28 -11.01 10.77 2.84
N GLU A 29 -12.02 11.03 3.68
CA GLU A 29 -12.22 10.42 4.99
C GLU A 29 -12.60 8.94 4.94
N ASP A 30 -12.95 8.41 3.76
CA ASP A 30 -13.21 6.98 3.58
C ASP A 30 -11.93 6.14 3.62
N GLY A 31 -10.76 6.78 3.48
CA GLY A 31 -9.46 6.17 3.80
C GLY A 31 -9.01 5.07 2.85
N TYR A 32 -9.41 5.14 1.57
CA TYR A 32 -8.91 4.28 0.50
C TYR A 32 -7.45 4.60 0.15
N ILE A 33 -6.82 3.77 -0.72
CA ILE A 33 -5.41 3.93 -1.12
C ILE A 33 -5.08 5.33 -1.68
N MET A 34 -6.03 5.98 -2.34
CA MET A 34 -5.84 7.30 -2.95
C MET A 34 -6.28 8.46 -2.05
N THR A 35 -6.57 8.23 -0.76
CA THR A 35 -6.81 9.32 0.19
C THR A 35 -5.64 10.32 0.18
N PRO A 36 -5.88 11.64 0.26
CA PRO A 36 -4.82 12.63 0.32
C PRO A 36 -4.04 12.49 1.63
N GLY A 37 -2.74 12.21 1.52
CA GLY A 37 -1.82 12.08 2.65
C GLY A 37 -1.51 10.64 3.06
N ILE A 38 -0.81 10.48 4.18
CA ILE A 38 -0.49 9.17 4.76
C ILE A 38 -1.63 8.80 5.71
N PRO A 39 -2.33 7.67 5.50
CA PRO A 39 -3.30 7.20 6.49
C PRO A 39 -2.56 6.98 7.81
N VAL A 40 -2.96 7.74 8.83
CA VAL A 40 -2.43 7.57 10.17
C VAL A 40 -3.13 6.36 10.77
N PHE A 41 -2.39 5.26 10.89
CA PHE A 41 -2.81 4.07 11.61
C PHE A 41 -2.68 4.35 13.11
N ASP A 42 -3.66 5.05 13.68
CA ASP A 42 -3.78 5.26 15.12
C ASP A 42 -4.34 3.99 15.76
N SER A 43 -3.68 3.45 16.78
CA SER A 43 -4.16 2.26 17.51
C SER A 43 -5.55 2.46 18.15
N ASN A 44 -5.97 3.71 18.36
CA ASN A 44 -7.28 4.07 18.91
C ASN A 44 -8.34 4.35 17.83
N LYS A 45 -7.95 4.45 16.56
CA LYS A 45 -8.88 4.56 15.44
C LYS A 45 -8.76 3.27 14.63
N LEU A 46 -9.80 2.44 14.70
CA LEU A 46 -9.92 1.24 13.87
C LEU A 46 -9.36 1.56 12.47
N TYR A 47 -8.32 0.81 12.08
CA TYR A 47 -7.64 0.84 10.79
C TYR A 47 -8.40 1.67 9.76
N SER A 48 -7.91 2.86 9.42
CA SER A 48 -8.46 3.81 8.44
C SER A 48 -9.52 3.15 7.54
N LYS A 49 -10.81 3.29 7.87
CA LYS A 49 -11.99 2.53 7.38
C LYS A 49 -11.78 1.48 6.27
N ASN A 50 -11.21 1.87 5.13
CA ASN A 50 -10.97 1.03 3.97
C ASN A 50 -9.46 0.90 3.61
N PRO A 51 -8.61 0.39 4.54
CA PRO A 51 -7.18 0.32 4.27
C PRO A 51 -6.93 -0.70 3.16
N TRP A 52 -6.01 -0.41 2.26
CA TRP A 52 -5.63 -1.31 1.15
C TRP A 52 -6.72 -1.58 0.10
N LEU A 53 -7.82 -0.82 0.12
CA LEU A 53 -8.88 -0.89 -0.89
C LEU A 53 -8.80 0.31 -1.84
N PHE A 54 -9.34 0.14 -3.05
CA PHE A 54 -9.53 1.22 -4.01
C PHE A 54 -10.95 1.79 -3.90
N SER A 55 -11.08 3.11 -4.03
CA SER A 55 -12.37 3.77 -4.17
C SER A 55 -12.99 3.46 -5.54
N THR A 56 -14.30 3.67 -5.68
CA THR A 56 -14.97 3.54 -6.98
C THR A 56 -14.40 4.51 -8.02
N CYS A 57 -14.05 5.73 -7.60
CA CYS A 57 -13.41 6.74 -8.46
C CYS A 57 -12.06 6.26 -8.99
N SER A 58 -11.22 5.66 -8.13
CA SER A 58 -9.95 5.07 -8.54
C SER A 58 -10.16 3.96 -9.57
N VAL A 59 -11.12 3.06 -9.33
CA VAL A 59 -11.43 1.95 -10.25
C VAL A 59 -11.94 2.45 -11.60
N GLU A 60 -12.77 3.49 -11.62
CA GLU A 60 -13.26 4.11 -12.86
C GLU A 60 -12.13 4.77 -13.64
N ALA A 61 -11.23 5.48 -12.96
CA ALA A 61 -10.03 6.04 -13.57
C ALA A 61 -9.15 4.96 -14.20
N PHE A 62 -8.91 3.84 -13.49
CA PHE A 62 -8.15 2.72 -14.04
C PHE A 62 -8.80 2.16 -15.31
N LYS A 63 -10.11 1.95 -15.29
CA LYS A 63 -10.86 1.46 -16.46
C LYS A 63 -10.75 2.41 -17.64
N LYS A 64 -10.91 3.72 -17.41
CA LYS A 64 -10.76 4.78 -18.43
C LYS A 64 -9.35 4.79 -19.03
N THR A 65 -8.32 4.75 -18.20
CA THR A 65 -6.92 4.76 -18.64
C THR A 65 -6.55 3.49 -19.40
N LEU A 66 -6.99 2.33 -18.95
CA LEU A 66 -6.62 1.03 -19.52
C LEU A 66 -7.45 0.62 -20.73
N ALA A 67 -8.59 1.25 -20.99
CA ALA A 67 -9.51 0.89 -22.07
C ALA A 67 -8.84 0.69 -23.45
N ASN A 68 -7.76 1.41 -23.73
CA ASN A 68 -7.04 1.36 -25.00
C ASN A 68 -5.52 1.17 -24.83
N LYS A 69 -5.08 0.48 -23.76
CA LYS A 69 -3.65 0.23 -23.48
C LYS A 69 -3.32 -1.25 -23.56
N ASP A 70 -2.39 -1.58 -24.43
CA ASP A 70 -1.85 -2.94 -24.63
C ASP A 70 -0.54 -3.18 -23.89
N CYS A 71 0.16 -2.12 -23.45
CA CYS A 71 1.46 -2.22 -22.79
C CYS A 71 1.45 -3.01 -21.47
N VAL A 72 0.29 -3.19 -20.84
CA VAL A 72 0.12 -3.95 -19.59
C VAL A 72 -0.49 -5.35 -19.79
N THR A 73 -0.84 -5.72 -21.02
CA THR A 73 -1.50 -7.00 -21.32
C THR A 73 -0.49 -8.12 -21.63
N ARG A 74 0.73 -7.74 -22.02
CA ARG A 74 1.80 -8.70 -22.30
C ARG A 74 2.25 -9.37 -21.01
N LYS A 75 2.17 -10.71 -20.97
CA LYS A 75 2.75 -11.48 -19.89
C LYS A 75 4.27 -11.29 -19.89
N PRO A 76 4.88 -10.90 -18.75
CA PRO A 76 6.32 -10.89 -18.62
C PRO A 76 6.88 -12.30 -18.76
N VAL A 77 8.08 -12.40 -19.34
CA VAL A 77 8.83 -13.65 -19.43
C VAL A 77 9.82 -13.66 -18.28
N TYR A 78 9.62 -14.58 -17.34
CA TYR A 78 10.51 -14.80 -16.21
C TYR A 78 11.22 -16.13 -16.36
N ASN A 79 12.44 -16.23 -15.85
CA ASN A 79 13.13 -17.51 -15.72
C ASN A 79 12.67 -18.24 -14.44
N GLU A 80 12.95 -19.55 -14.36
CA GLU A 80 12.52 -20.39 -13.22
C GLU A 80 13.11 -19.92 -11.88
N ALA A 81 14.35 -19.41 -11.89
CA ALA A 81 15.01 -18.92 -10.69
C ALA A 81 14.32 -17.66 -10.12
N GLU A 82 13.92 -16.73 -10.99
CA GLU A 82 13.17 -15.52 -10.62
C GLU A 82 11.80 -15.87 -10.02
N ILE A 83 11.12 -16.86 -10.58
CA ILE A 83 9.82 -17.34 -10.06
C ILE A 83 9.99 -17.98 -8.69
N ASP A 84 11.01 -18.83 -8.51
CA ASP A 84 11.29 -19.47 -7.23
C ASP A 84 11.68 -18.44 -6.14
N GLU A 85 12.52 -17.47 -6.47
CA GLU A 85 12.87 -16.37 -5.57
C GLU A 85 11.64 -15.55 -5.16
N TRP A 86 10.80 -15.18 -6.14
CA TRP A 86 9.55 -14.46 -5.88
C TRP A 86 8.61 -15.25 -4.96
N ASN A 87 8.43 -16.54 -5.21
CA ASN A 87 7.57 -17.40 -4.39
C ASN A 87 8.12 -17.54 -2.97
N LYS A 88 9.43 -17.72 -2.82
CA LYS A 88 10.11 -17.72 -1.52
C LYS A 88 9.96 -16.40 -0.79
N PHE A 89 9.97 -15.29 -1.51
CA PHE A 89 9.72 -13.99 -0.89
C PHE A 89 8.25 -13.85 -0.49
N MET A 90 7.29 -14.17 -1.36
CA MET A 90 5.87 -13.93 -1.12
C MET A 90 5.21 -14.88 -0.11
N ASN A 91 5.88 -15.97 0.29
CA ASN A 91 5.32 -16.96 1.20
C ASN A 91 5.16 -16.50 2.67
N LYS A 92 5.68 -15.32 3.03
CA LYS A 92 5.60 -14.76 4.38
C LYS A 92 5.03 -13.34 4.36
N LEU A 93 4.14 -13.05 5.29
CA LEU A 93 3.65 -11.69 5.53
C LEU A 93 4.79 -10.80 6.05
N PRO A 94 4.75 -9.47 5.80
CA PRO A 94 5.80 -8.55 6.27
C PRO A 94 6.09 -8.67 7.78
N GLY A 95 5.04 -8.80 8.61
CA GLY A 95 5.21 -8.99 10.06
C GLY A 95 5.81 -10.35 10.48
N GLN A 96 5.87 -11.33 9.56
CA GLN A 96 6.58 -12.60 9.77
C GLN A 96 8.03 -12.54 9.27
N LYS A 97 8.37 -11.51 8.48
CA LYS A 97 9.73 -11.28 7.96
C LYS A 97 10.53 -10.31 8.83
N TYR A 98 9.85 -9.33 9.42
CA TYR A 98 10.45 -8.29 10.23
C TYR A 98 9.74 -8.23 11.59
N THR A 99 10.49 -8.44 12.66
CA THR A 99 10.07 -8.21 14.04
C THR A 99 9.69 -6.76 14.28
N TYR A 100 9.01 -6.47 15.40
CA TYR A 100 8.65 -5.09 15.74
C TYR A 100 9.86 -4.16 15.81
N SER A 101 10.96 -4.61 16.42
CA SER A 101 12.18 -3.81 16.52
C SER A 101 12.84 -3.58 15.16
N GLU A 102 12.88 -4.59 14.27
CA GLU A 102 13.39 -4.40 12.90
C GLU A 102 12.54 -3.39 12.11
N GLN A 103 11.22 -3.40 12.29
CA GLN A 103 10.34 -2.39 11.67
C GLN A 103 10.61 -0.99 12.22
N CYS A 104 10.92 -0.85 13.52
CA CYS A 104 11.38 0.41 14.11
C CYS A 104 12.71 0.86 13.51
N GLU A 105 13.69 -0.04 13.37
CA GLU A 105 14.98 0.30 12.75
C GLU A 105 14.83 0.73 11.28
N LEU A 106 13.99 0.05 10.52
CA LEU A 106 13.69 0.41 9.11
C LEU A 106 13.03 1.79 8.99
N THR A 107 12.30 2.23 10.01
CA THR A 107 11.53 3.49 9.98
C THR A 107 12.32 4.66 10.53
N PHE A 108 13.03 4.47 11.65
CA PHE A 108 13.68 5.55 12.40
C PHE A 108 15.21 5.50 12.33
N GLY A 109 15.78 4.41 11.81
CA GLY A 109 17.22 4.19 11.70
C GLY A 109 17.76 3.19 12.72
N ARG A 110 19.04 2.85 12.57
CA ARG A 110 19.73 1.87 13.42
C ARG A 110 19.70 2.27 14.89
N GLY A 111 19.43 1.33 15.79
CA GLY A 111 19.40 1.56 17.23
C GLY A 111 18.04 1.95 17.80
N TYR A 112 17.02 2.13 16.96
CA TYR A 112 15.63 2.24 17.39
C TYR A 112 15.02 0.85 17.60
N ALA A 113 14.24 0.67 18.65
CA ALA A 113 13.61 -0.62 18.98
C ALA A 113 12.13 -0.43 19.33
N TYR A 114 11.40 -1.54 19.37
CA TYR A 114 10.00 -1.52 19.76
C TYR A 114 9.83 -1.06 21.22
N CYS A 115 8.92 -0.10 21.42
CA CYS A 115 8.53 0.37 22.75
C CYS A 115 7.61 -0.66 23.43
N GLY A 116 8.21 -1.65 24.11
CA GLY A 116 7.48 -2.58 24.97
C GLY A 116 7.27 -2.02 26.37
N VAL A 117 6.15 -2.37 27.00
CA VAL A 117 5.95 -2.16 28.44
C VAL A 117 6.81 -3.20 29.17
N TRP A 118 7.88 -2.77 29.84
CA TRP A 118 8.63 -3.64 30.73
C TRP A 118 7.78 -3.90 31.98
N THR A 119 7.14 -5.07 32.08
CA THR A 119 6.79 -5.61 33.40
C THR A 119 8.09 -6.05 34.05
N MET A 120 8.65 -5.20 34.93
CA MET A 120 9.67 -5.64 35.88
C MET A 120 9.06 -6.74 36.74
N TYR A 121 9.59 -7.96 36.63
CA TYR A 121 9.48 -8.99 37.66
C TYR A 121 10.68 -8.89 38.58
#